data_AF-A0A1Q7YT16-F1
#
_entry.id   AF-A0A1Q7YT16-F1
#
_cell.length_a   1.000
_cell.length_b   1.000
_cell.length_c   1.000
_cell.angle_alpha   90.00
_cell.angle_beta   90.00
_cell.angle_gamma   90.00
#
_symmetry.space_group_name_H-M   'P 1'
#
loop_
_entity.id
_entity.type
_entity.pdbx_description
1 polymer ?
#
loop_
_entity_poly.entity_id
_entity_poly.type
_entity_poly.pdbx_seq_one_letter_code
_entity_poly.pdbx_strand_id
1 'polypeptide(L)'
;MISLSRYLALLSIMFAVLSTSIALPALPVGRAQTVGKVCVADISSTSCPSTPPSFTGPLDKPPQFAVNIQNSDRFNAFDISVKTNAGILNPVSLDLAGSLIHDPRTIISECVNNQPVIGSCRSGIDDYGVVSLAVTALGYDVEAPASGRLFSITYSTGDFVGVLGDSSTIESQTGCTNTSNDGFCVTIADSKTGTTVQETLQGATFTFRDFSLGVSPDFQIIKKGSSPTFTVTLTTVGDYSATVRLFTSISPFTTHLPTSSLVPMTVTLSPGSSSTSILTVTTTRSTTVGRYVITISGTDGVLTRSASLTLFVENR
;
A
#
# COMPACT_ATOMS: atom_id res chain seq x y z
N MET A 1 13.03 52.68 82.44
CA MET A 1 13.05 51.21 82.27
C MET A 1 11.85 50.81 81.40
N ILE A 2 12.00 50.93 80.09
CA ILE A 2 11.07 50.37 79.09
C ILE A 2 11.83 49.18 78.53
N SER A 3 11.32 47.98 78.82
CA SER A 3 12.13 46.76 78.77
C SER A 3 12.49 46.36 77.33
N LEU A 4 13.72 45.88 77.20
CA LEU A 4 14.37 45.25 76.04
C LEU A 4 13.55 44.08 75.43
N SER A 5 12.42 43.69 76.04
CA SER A 5 11.56 42.59 75.59
C SER A 5 10.69 42.92 74.37
N ARG A 6 10.48 44.20 74.03
CA ARG A 6 9.66 44.59 72.87
C ARG A 6 10.40 44.55 71.53
N TYR A 7 11.74 44.65 71.52
CA TYR A 7 12.53 44.62 70.28
C TYR A 7 12.81 43.18 69.79
N LEU A 8 12.95 42.22 70.71
CA LEU A 8 13.10 40.79 70.38
C LEU A 8 11.83 40.18 69.79
N ALA A 9 10.64 40.68 70.16
CA ALA A 9 9.37 40.23 69.61
C ALA A 9 9.10 40.72 68.18
N LEU A 10 9.74 41.82 67.75
CA LEU A 10 9.59 42.35 66.38
C LEU A 10 10.57 41.70 65.39
N LEU A 11 11.78 41.31 65.84
CA LEU A 11 12.74 40.58 65.00
C LEU A 11 12.32 39.13 64.71
N SER A 12 11.63 38.47 65.65
CA SER A 12 11.12 37.10 65.45
C SER A 12 9.95 37.04 64.47
N ILE A 13 9.17 38.13 64.33
CA ILE A 13 8.07 38.22 63.36
C ILE A 13 8.60 38.49 61.95
N MET A 14 9.71 39.22 61.78
CA MET A 14 10.32 39.44 60.45
C MET A 14 11.06 38.21 59.89
N PHE A 15 11.55 37.31 60.74
CA PHE A 15 12.18 36.06 60.29
C PHE A 15 11.18 34.91 60.04
N ALA A 16 9.98 34.97 60.63
CA ALA A 16 8.92 33.98 60.41
C ALA A 16 8.16 34.16 59.09
N VAL A 17 8.34 35.30 58.39
CA VAL A 17 7.68 35.57 57.09
C VAL A 17 8.59 35.23 55.90
N LEU A 18 9.85 34.84 56.13
CA LEU A 18 10.81 34.49 55.06
C LEU A 18 11.15 33.00 54.96
N SER A 19 10.33 32.12 55.57
CA SER A 19 10.44 30.67 55.44
C SER A 19 9.14 29.99 55.04
N THR A 20 8.19 30.73 54.48
CA THR A 20 7.14 30.11 53.66
C THR A 20 7.77 29.77 52.31
N SER A 21 8.44 28.61 52.26
CA SER A 21 8.62 27.90 51.01
C SER A 21 7.24 27.69 50.43
N ILE A 22 6.87 28.54 49.47
CA ILE A 22 5.75 28.31 48.57
C ILE A 22 6.12 27.00 47.87
N ALA A 23 5.64 25.89 48.40
CA ALA A 23 5.43 24.70 47.61
C ALA A 23 4.38 25.11 46.59
N LEU A 24 4.83 25.64 45.45
CA LEU A 24 4.05 25.55 44.23
C LEU A 24 3.62 24.09 44.19
N PRO A 25 2.32 23.76 44.15
CA PRO A 25 1.97 22.43 43.68
C PRO A 25 2.74 22.31 42.39
N ALA A 26 3.61 21.30 42.29
CA ALA A 26 4.17 20.96 41.00
C ALA A 26 2.93 20.76 40.14
N LEU A 27 2.63 21.76 39.29
CA LEU A 27 1.71 21.57 38.20
C LEU A 27 2.22 20.28 37.60
N PRO A 28 1.42 19.18 37.58
CA PRO A 28 1.84 18.04 36.81
C PRO A 28 2.17 18.66 35.46
N VAL A 29 3.42 18.52 35.03
CA VAL A 29 3.74 18.76 33.63
C VAL A 29 2.95 17.67 32.96
N GLY A 30 1.67 17.94 32.70
CA GLY A 30 0.88 17.25 31.73
C GLY A 30 1.61 17.54 30.45
N ARG A 31 2.63 16.72 30.16
CA ARG A 31 2.93 16.41 28.79
C ARG A 31 1.57 16.03 28.24
N ALA A 32 0.99 16.89 27.42
CA ALA A 32 -0.12 16.50 26.59
C ALA A 32 0.41 15.31 25.79
N GLN A 33 0.14 14.10 26.29
CA GLN A 33 0.62 12.88 25.70
C GLN A 33 -0.15 12.80 24.39
N THR A 34 0.54 13.10 23.30
CA THR A 34 -0.04 12.99 21.97
C THR A 34 -0.34 11.51 21.79
N VAL A 35 -1.62 11.16 21.78
CA VAL A 35 -2.06 9.82 21.38
C VAL A 35 -1.38 9.51 20.05
N GLY A 36 -0.72 8.36 19.97
CA GLY A 36 0.02 7.96 18.79
C GLY A 36 -0.92 7.71 17.61
N LYS A 37 -0.35 7.32 16.47
CA LYS A 37 -1.12 6.93 15.29
C LYS A 37 -0.58 5.66 14.66
N VAL A 38 -1.47 4.68 14.46
CA VAL A 38 -1.25 3.54 13.57
C VAL A 38 -1.89 3.85 12.22
N CYS A 39 -1.15 3.63 11.14
CA CYS A 39 -1.62 4.01 9.81
C CYS A 39 -1.21 3.02 8.71
N VAL A 40 -1.98 3.02 7.63
CA VAL A 40 -1.56 2.46 6.35
C VAL A 40 -0.75 3.52 5.59
N ALA A 41 0.36 3.11 5.00
CA ALA A 41 1.28 3.97 4.26
C ALA A 41 1.87 3.27 3.03
N ASP A 42 2.50 4.06 2.15
CA ASP A 42 3.26 3.53 1.02
C ASP A 42 4.37 2.58 1.50
N ILE A 43 4.66 1.53 0.74
CA ILE A 43 5.66 0.53 1.10
C ILE A 43 7.08 1.10 1.25
N SER A 44 7.38 2.26 0.68
CA SER A 44 8.66 2.94 0.86
C SER A 44 8.74 3.82 2.12
N SER A 45 7.60 4.12 2.75
CA SER A 45 7.53 5.01 3.91
C SER A 45 7.66 4.27 5.24
N THR A 46 8.40 4.84 6.17
CA THR A 46 8.43 4.41 7.59
C THR A 46 7.65 5.36 8.50
N SER A 47 7.04 6.41 7.96
CA SER A 47 6.23 7.39 8.69
C SER A 47 4.76 7.32 8.29
N CYS A 48 3.90 7.88 9.12
CA CYS A 48 2.49 8.02 8.81
C CYS A 48 2.21 9.28 7.98
N PRO A 49 1.48 9.18 6.86
CA PRO A 49 1.13 10.36 6.09
C PRO A 49 0.18 11.28 6.87
N SER A 50 0.21 12.57 6.55
CA SER A 50 -0.61 13.60 7.21
C SER A 50 -2.11 13.45 6.91
N THR A 51 -2.45 12.83 5.79
CA THR A 51 -3.82 12.52 5.38
C THR A 51 -3.91 11.05 4.95
N PRO A 52 -5.09 10.42 4.99
CA PRO A 52 -5.29 9.07 4.44
C PRO A 52 -4.80 9.00 2.98
N PRO A 53 -3.90 8.05 2.64
CA PRO A 53 -3.39 7.93 1.29
C PRO A 53 -4.40 7.22 0.37
N SER A 54 -4.33 7.55 -0.91
CA SER A 54 -5.07 6.87 -1.98
C SER A 54 -4.08 6.19 -2.92
N PHE A 55 -4.14 4.88 -2.98
CA PHE A 55 -3.34 4.04 -3.87
C PHE A 55 -4.14 3.67 -5.12
N THR A 56 -3.43 3.44 -6.21
CA THR A 56 -4.02 3.03 -7.49
C THR A 56 -3.29 1.82 -8.03
N GLY A 57 -4.01 0.86 -8.61
CA GLY A 57 -3.45 -0.32 -9.26
C GLY A 57 -4.48 -1.03 -10.15
N PRO A 58 -4.16 -2.13 -10.84
CA PRO A 58 -3.01 -2.98 -10.60
C PRO A 58 -1.69 -2.28 -10.94
N LEU A 59 -0.62 -2.78 -10.36
CA LEU A 59 0.74 -2.48 -10.80
C LEU A 59 1.25 -3.74 -11.51
N ASP A 60 2.27 -3.63 -12.36
CA ASP A 60 2.96 -4.84 -12.88
C ASP A 60 3.58 -5.70 -11.74
N LYS A 61 3.57 -5.19 -10.50
CA LYS A 61 3.94 -5.87 -9.26
C LYS A 61 2.73 -6.02 -8.34
N PRO A 62 2.66 -7.06 -7.49
CA PRO A 62 1.60 -7.16 -6.50
C PRO A 62 1.56 -5.91 -5.61
N PRO A 63 0.38 -5.32 -5.32
CA PRO A 63 0.29 -4.17 -4.42
C PRO A 63 0.84 -4.52 -3.04
N GLN A 64 1.65 -3.63 -2.48
CA GLN A 64 2.23 -3.78 -1.15
C GLN A 64 2.08 -2.48 -0.37
N PHE A 65 1.65 -2.58 0.88
CA PHE A 65 1.47 -1.42 1.77
C PHE A 65 2.08 -1.67 3.14
N ALA A 66 2.55 -0.61 3.77
CA ALA A 66 3.10 -0.66 5.11
C ALA A 66 2.02 -0.34 6.15
N VAL A 67 2.11 -1.00 7.30
CA VAL A 67 1.44 -0.58 8.53
C VAL A 67 2.50 0.06 9.41
N ASN A 68 2.40 1.36 9.61
CA ASN A 68 3.35 2.16 10.39
C ASN A 68 2.71 2.64 11.69
N ILE A 69 3.55 3.01 12.64
CA ILE A 69 3.18 3.69 13.88
C ILE A 69 3.95 5.02 13.97
N GLN A 70 3.37 6.03 14.60
CA GLN A 70 3.96 7.36 14.73
C GLN A 70 3.64 7.95 16.11
N ASN A 71 4.67 8.49 16.76
CA ASN A 71 4.58 9.18 18.06
C ASN A 71 3.87 8.35 19.15
N SER A 72 4.00 7.03 19.08
CA SER A 72 3.46 6.14 20.12
C SER A 72 4.33 6.18 21.37
N ASP A 73 3.72 5.83 22.50
CA ASP A 73 4.50 5.55 23.71
C ASP A 73 5.34 4.29 23.53
N ARG A 74 6.06 3.92 24.60
CA ARG A 74 6.84 2.70 24.59
C ARG A 74 5.91 1.50 24.43
N PHE A 75 6.35 0.52 23.66
CA PHE A 75 5.64 -0.75 23.50
C PHE A 75 6.62 -1.86 23.18
N ASN A 76 6.18 -3.11 23.33
CA ASN A 76 6.98 -4.27 22.96
C ASN A 76 6.16 -5.41 22.36
N ALA A 77 4.86 -5.19 22.17
CA ALA A 77 4.01 -6.11 21.45
C ALA A 77 2.94 -5.36 20.65
N PHE A 78 2.46 -5.99 19.57
CA PHE A 78 1.27 -5.55 18.87
C PHE A 78 0.43 -6.75 18.40
N ASP A 79 -0.87 -6.53 18.24
CA ASP A 79 -1.83 -7.41 17.57
C ASP A 79 -2.73 -6.54 16.70
N ILE A 80 -2.57 -6.64 15.39
CA ILE A 80 -3.21 -5.74 14.42
C ILE A 80 -3.89 -6.55 13.34
N SER A 81 -5.15 -6.22 13.10
CA SER A 81 -5.97 -6.75 12.01
C SER A 81 -6.32 -5.66 10.99
N VAL A 82 -6.05 -5.92 9.71
CA VAL A 82 -6.36 -5.01 8.60
C VAL A 82 -7.34 -5.70 7.66
N LYS A 83 -8.42 -5.00 7.31
CA LYS A 83 -9.49 -5.46 6.43
C LYS A 83 -9.48 -4.72 5.10
N THR A 84 -9.78 -5.46 4.04
CA THR A 84 -10.04 -4.99 2.68
C THR A 84 -11.27 -5.68 2.10
N ASN A 85 -11.77 -5.16 0.97
CA ASN A 85 -12.67 -5.90 0.10
C ASN A 85 -11.86 -6.89 -0.74
N ALA A 86 -11.81 -8.15 -0.31
CA ALA A 86 -11.05 -9.20 -0.99
C ALA A 86 -11.54 -9.55 -2.41
N GLY A 87 -12.72 -9.08 -2.82
CA GLY A 87 -13.13 -9.17 -4.22
C GLY A 87 -12.29 -8.29 -5.15
N ILE A 88 -11.72 -7.20 -4.62
CA ILE A 88 -10.94 -6.21 -5.36
C ILE A 88 -9.45 -6.27 -4.98
N LEU A 89 -9.18 -6.30 -3.68
CA LEU A 89 -7.84 -6.27 -3.10
C LEU A 89 -7.72 -7.37 -2.04
N ASN A 90 -7.31 -8.55 -2.49
CA ASN A 90 -7.19 -9.73 -1.64
C ASN A 90 -5.83 -9.77 -0.95
N PRO A 91 -5.73 -9.83 0.39
CA PRO A 91 -4.45 -10.00 1.04
C PRO A 91 -3.85 -11.38 0.77
N VAL A 92 -2.52 -11.47 0.72
CA VAL A 92 -1.80 -12.69 0.35
C VAL A 92 -0.78 -13.09 1.42
N SER A 93 0.02 -12.14 1.90
CA SER A 93 1.06 -12.42 2.88
C SER A 93 1.46 -11.19 3.69
N LEU A 94 2.14 -11.44 4.80
CA LEU A 94 2.70 -10.43 5.69
C LEU A 94 4.23 -10.50 5.66
N ASP A 95 4.89 -9.39 5.95
CA ASP A 95 6.35 -9.32 6.09
C ASP A 95 6.73 -8.36 7.23
N LEU A 96 7.74 -8.75 8.00
CA LEU A 96 8.27 -8.01 9.14
C LEU A 96 9.66 -7.41 8.88
N ALA A 97 10.13 -7.40 7.63
CA ALA A 97 11.34 -6.70 7.23
C ALA A 97 11.24 -5.20 7.57
N GLY A 98 12.27 -4.68 8.26
CA GLY A 98 12.32 -3.28 8.69
C GLY A 98 11.34 -2.91 9.81
N SER A 99 10.71 -3.89 10.47
CA SER A 99 9.85 -3.67 11.63
C SER A 99 10.62 -3.07 12.83
N LEU A 100 9.95 -2.23 13.61
CA LEU A 100 10.40 -1.78 14.92
C LEU A 100 10.56 -2.95 15.91
N ILE A 101 9.75 -4.00 15.76
CA ILE A 101 9.95 -5.26 16.48
C ILE A 101 10.79 -6.21 15.60
N HIS A 102 12.10 -6.19 15.79
CA HIS A 102 13.09 -7.06 15.13
C HIS A 102 13.46 -8.29 15.99
N ASP A 103 14.26 -9.19 15.43
CA ASP A 103 14.71 -10.36 16.19
C ASP A 103 15.65 -9.94 17.35
N PRO A 104 15.56 -10.56 18.53
CA PRO A 104 14.69 -11.68 18.88
C PRO A 104 13.23 -11.25 19.15
N ARG A 105 12.28 -11.86 18.42
CA ARG A 105 10.84 -11.68 18.58
C ARG A 105 10.12 -13.01 18.50
N THR A 106 8.85 -13.02 18.89
CA THR A 106 7.94 -14.15 18.72
C THR A 106 6.71 -13.70 17.96
N ILE A 107 6.36 -14.41 16.89
CA ILE A 107 5.08 -14.27 16.20
C ILE A 107 4.09 -15.17 16.93
N ILE A 108 3.09 -14.57 17.57
CA ILE A 108 2.08 -15.26 18.36
C ILE A 108 1.01 -15.84 17.44
N SER A 109 0.58 -15.05 16.46
CA SER A 109 -0.34 -15.49 15.43
C SER A 109 -0.13 -14.71 14.13
N GLU A 110 -0.35 -15.40 13.02
CA GLU A 110 -0.42 -14.85 11.68
C GLU A 110 -1.57 -15.53 10.94
N CYS A 111 -2.56 -14.75 10.51
CA CYS A 111 -3.71 -15.24 9.78
C CYS A 111 -3.95 -14.37 8.54
N VAL A 112 -4.22 -15.02 7.41
CA VAL A 112 -4.55 -14.36 6.14
C VAL A 112 -5.81 -15.01 5.58
N ASN A 113 -6.88 -14.23 5.36
CA ASN A 113 -8.14 -14.71 4.80
C ASN A 113 -8.73 -15.92 5.54
N ASN A 114 -8.78 -15.86 6.87
CA ASN A 114 -9.21 -16.97 7.72
C ASN A 114 -8.39 -18.28 7.51
N GLN A 115 -7.17 -18.17 6.99
CA GLN A 115 -6.22 -19.27 6.90
C GLN A 115 -5.05 -19.01 7.85
N PRO A 116 -4.82 -19.88 8.85
CA PRO A 116 -3.73 -19.68 9.79
C PRO A 116 -2.40 -20.01 9.12
N VAL A 117 -1.48 -19.05 9.17
CA VAL A 117 -0.07 -19.23 8.77
C VAL A 117 0.75 -19.64 10.00
N ILE A 118 0.57 -18.93 11.11
CA ILE A 118 1.15 -19.24 12.42
C ILE A 118 0.05 -19.15 13.48
N GLY A 119 0.01 -20.11 14.42
CA GLY A 119 -0.99 -20.12 15.48
C GLY A 119 -2.40 -20.41 14.95
N SER A 120 -3.37 -19.55 15.28
CA SER A 120 -4.78 -19.72 14.92
C SER A 120 -5.44 -18.40 14.53
N CYS A 121 -6.43 -18.46 13.65
CA CYS A 121 -7.29 -17.33 13.30
C CYS A 121 -8.41 -17.14 14.35
N ARG A 122 -8.74 -15.88 14.64
CA ARG A 122 -9.87 -15.47 15.50
C ARG A 122 -11.19 -15.59 14.75
N SER A 123 -12.06 -16.48 15.23
CA SER A 123 -13.42 -16.64 14.70
C SER A 123 -14.20 -15.33 14.76
N GLY A 124 -14.78 -14.91 13.63
CA GLY A 124 -15.59 -13.69 13.51
C GLY A 124 -14.80 -12.39 13.40
N ILE A 125 -13.46 -12.44 13.52
CA ILE A 125 -12.58 -11.28 13.33
C ILE A 125 -11.69 -11.48 12.12
N ASP A 126 -10.95 -12.60 12.06
CA ASP A 126 -9.99 -12.91 11.01
C ASP A 126 -10.68 -13.60 9.83
N ASP A 127 -11.66 -12.92 9.22
CA ASP A 127 -12.47 -13.44 8.11
C ASP A 127 -11.80 -13.21 6.72
N TYR A 128 -12.51 -13.54 5.64
CA TYR A 128 -12.07 -13.26 4.28
C TYR A 128 -11.86 -11.76 4.04
N GLY A 129 -10.73 -11.39 3.44
CA GLY A 129 -10.28 -10.00 3.31
C GLY A 129 -9.62 -9.41 4.54
N VAL A 130 -9.34 -10.20 5.58
CA VAL A 130 -8.63 -9.75 6.77
C VAL A 130 -7.25 -10.40 6.84
N VAL A 131 -6.24 -9.62 7.21
CA VAL A 131 -4.95 -10.09 7.72
C VAL A 131 -4.80 -9.70 9.16
N SER A 132 -4.25 -10.62 9.95
CA SER A 132 -4.05 -10.42 11.38
C SER A 132 -2.66 -10.89 11.77
N LEU A 133 -1.93 -10.02 12.47
CA LEU A 133 -0.56 -10.29 12.90
C LEU A 133 -0.37 -9.87 14.35
N ALA A 134 0.05 -10.81 15.19
CA ALA A 134 0.41 -10.58 16.57
C ALA A 134 1.88 -10.93 16.82
N VAL A 135 2.65 -9.96 17.33
CA VAL A 135 4.10 -10.08 17.55
C VAL A 135 4.48 -9.50 18.90
N THR A 136 5.43 -10.14 19.58
CA THR A 136 6.06 -9.63 20.80
C THR A 136 7.59 -9.66 20.71
N ALA A 137 8.24 -8.60 21.18
CA ALA A 137 9.68 -8.49 21.32
C ALA A 137 10.17 -9.31 22.52
N LEU A 138 11.35 -9.92 22.42
CA LEU A 138 11.95 -10.68 23.52
C LEU A 138 13.13 -9.93 24.12
N GLY A 139 12.96 -9.44 25.34
CA GLY A 139 14.05 -8.86 26.12
C GLY A 139 14.41 -7.41 25.78
N TYR A 140 13.56 -6.70 25.04
CA TYR A 140 13.71 -5.26 24.79
C TYR A 140 12.35 -4.58 24.56
N ASP A 141 12.34 -3.26 24.70
CA ASP A 141 11.19 -2.40 24.45
C ASP A 141 11.51 -1.42 23.29
N VAL A 142 10.49 -1.03 22.52
CA VAL A 142 10.59 0.06 21.56
C VAL A 142 10.38 1.37 22.34
N GLU A 143 11.41 2.21 22.41
CA GLU A 143 11.40 3.43 23.21
C GLU A 143 10.51 4.55 22.62
N ALA A 144 9.90 5.33 23.50
CA ALA A 144 9.07 6.48 23.12
C ALA A 144 9.92 7.71 22.72
N PRO A 145 9.47 8.55 21.77
CA PRO A 145 8.29 8.37 20.93
C PRO A 145 8.57 7.38 19.78
N ALA A 146 7.86 6.27 19.77
CA ALA A 146 8.08 5.21 18.79
C ALA A 146 7.45 5.60 17.45
N SER A 147 8.26 5.62 16.40
CA SER A 147 7.82 5.90 15.03
C SER A 147 8.57 5.00 14.04
N GLY A 148 7.84 4.33 13.16
CA GLY A 148 8.43 3.37 12.23
C GLY A 148 7.43 2.36 11.69
N ARG A 149 7.96 1.36 10.99
CA ARG A 149 7.16 0.26 10.45
C ARG A 149 6.85 -0.78 11.52
N LEU A 150 5.63 -1.28 11.53
CA LEU A 150 5.27 -2.48 12.29
C LEU A 150 5.39 -3.72 11.40
N PHE A 151 4.79 -3.68 10.21
CA PHE A 151 4.87 -4.75 9.21
C PHE A 151 4.43 -4.23 7.84
N SER A 152 4.49 -5.07 6.82
CA SER A 152 3.89 -4.81 5.51
C SER A 152 3.00 -5.96 5.06
N ILE A 153 2.05 -5.65 4.20
CA ILE A 153 1.07 -6.58 3.65
C ILE A 153 1.23 -6.60 2.13
N THR A 154 1.31 -7.79 1.55
CA THR A 154 1.22 -8.00 0.11
C THR A 154 -0.20 -8.41 -0.26
N TYR A 155 -0.74 -7.79 -1.31
CA TYR A 155 -2.07 -8.05 -1.84
C TYR A 155 -2.01 -8.57 -3.28
N SER A 156 -3.13 -9.09 -3.75
CA SER A 156 -3.38 -9.47 -5.13
C SER A 156 -4.75 -8.93 -5.56
N THR A 157 -4.81 -8.44 -6.79
CA THR A 157 -6.09 -8.11 -7.44
C THR A 157 -6.66 -9.32 -8.20
N GLY A 158 -5.94 -10.44 -8.28
CA GLY A 158 -6.36 -11.65 -8.99
C GLY A 158 -6.83 -11.39 -10.44
N ASP A 159 -7.86 -12.12 -10.85
CA ASP A 159 -8.55 -11.96 -12.14
C ASP A 159 -9.69 -10.91 -12.07
N PHE A 160 -9.65 -9.99 -11.10
CA PHE A 160 -10.66 -8.96 -10.96
C PHE A 160 -10.71 -8.07 -12.20
N VAL A 161 -11.89 -7.95 -12.82
CA VAL A 161 -12.15 -7.08 -13.96
C VAL A 161 -12.89 -5.84 -13.45
N GLY A 162 -12.16 -4.75 -13.25
CA GLY A 162 -12.74 -3.54 -12.67
C GLY A 162 -13.70 -2.78 -13.58
N VAL A 163 -14.75 -2.23 -12.98
CA VAL A 163 -15.64 -1.22 -13.55
C VAL A 163 -15.40 0.14 -12.87
N LEU A 164 -15.90 1.21 -13.48
CA LEU A 164 -15.76 2.57 -12.97
C LEU A 164 -16.23 2.67 -11.51
N GLY A 165 -15.41 3.29 -10.65
CA GLY A 165 -15.67 3.45 -9.23
C GLY A 165 -15.26 2.29 -8.32
N ASP A 166 -14.72 1.19 -8.86
CA ASP A 166 -14.28 0.06 -8.04
C ASP A 166 -13.09 0.43 -7.15
N SER A 167 -13.31 0.30 -5.84
CA SER A 167 -12.32 0.59 -4.82
C SER A 167 -12.48 -0.30 -3.60
N SER A 168 -11.38 -0.49 -2.88
CA SER A 168 -11.34 -1.13 -1.57
C SER A 168 -10.80 -0.14 -0.55
N THR A 169 -11.46 -0.02 0.59
CA THR A 169 -10.81 0.55 1.77
C THR A 169 -9.71 -0.41 2.26
N ILE A 170 -8.71 0.14 2.92
CA ILE A 170 -7.70 -0.59 3.68
C ILE A 170 -7.74 -0.01 5.08
N GLU A 171 -8.46 -0.68 5.96
CA GLU A 171 -8.80 -0.13 7.28
C GLU A 171 -8.62 -1.18 8.37
N SER A 172 -8.55 -0.73 9.62
CA SER A 172 -8.48 -1.64 10.74
C SER A 172 -9.78 -2.43 10.85
N GLN A 173 -9.67 -3.75 11.02
CA GLN A 173 -10.84 -4.60 11.25
C GLN A 173 -11.54 -4.19 12.55
N THR A 174 -12.86 -4.33 12.59
CA THR A 174 -13.68 -3.98 13.76
C THR A 174 -14.16 -5.22 14.51
N GLY A 175 -14.69 -5.01 15.72
CA GLY A 175 -15.29 -6.07 16.55
C GLY A 175 -14.43 -6.53 17.73
N CYS A 176 -13.26 -5.94 17.92
CA CYS A 176 -12.42 -6.17 19.10
C CYS A 176 -12.70 -5.13 20.21
N THR A 177 -12.53 -5.54 21.46
CA THR A 177 -12.67 -4.69 22.65
C THR A 177 -11.39 -4.72 23.47
N ASN A 178 -11.20 -3.74 24.35
CA ASN A 178 -10.00 -3.60 25.19
C ASN A 178 -8.70 -3.48 24.37
N THR A 179 -8.79 -2.77 23.26
CA THR A 179 -7.68 -2.55 22.33
C THR A 179 -7.10 -1.13 22.48
N SER A 180 -6.13 -0.77 21.64
CA SER A 180 -5.58 0.60 21.59
C SER A 180 -6.56 1.64 21.06
N ASN A 181 -7.62 1.18 20.38
CA ASN A 181 -8.72 2.00 19.91
C ASN A 181 -9.99 1.15 19.96
N ASP A 182 -10.81 1.37 21.00
CA ASP A 182 -11.93 0.47 21.31
C ASP A 182 -12.91 0.31 20.13
N GLY A 183 -13.31 -0.94 19.87
CA GLY A 183 -14.09 -1.31 18.69
C GLY A 183 -13.26 -1.72 17.47
N PHE A 184 -11.96 -1.40 17.44
CA PHE A 184 -11.02 -1.80 16.39
C PHE A 184 -10.01 -2.82 16.87
N CYS A 185 -9.64 -3.74 15.99
CA CYS A 185 -8.69 -4.81 16.21
C CYS A 185 -7.24 -4.35 16.02
N VAL A 186 -6.87 -3.31 16.78
CA VAL A 186 -5.51 -2.76 16.83
C VAL A 186 -5.11 -2.64 18.29
N THR A 187 -4.16 -3.47 18.72
CA THR A 187 -3.60 -3.44 20.05
C THR A 187 -2.10 -3.22 19.95
N ILE A 188 -1.63 -2.14 20.54
CA ILE A 188 -0.24 -1.86 20.88
C ILE A 188 -0.14 -2.04 22.38
N ALA A 189 0.78 -2.88 22.83
CA ALA A 189 0.89 -3.27 24.23
C ALA A 189 2.31 -3.09 24.77
N ASP A 190 2.37 -2.60 26.00
CA ASP A 190 3.52 -2.75 26.87
C ASP A 190 3.28 -4.00 27.72
N SER A 191 3.86 -5.13 27.31
CA SER A 191 3.69 -6.41 27.99
C SER A 191 4.30 -6.43 29.40
N LYS A 192 5.15 -5.46 29.75
CA LYS A 192 5.72 -5.32 31.09
C LYS A 192 4.73 -4.73 32.08
N THR A 193 3.89 -3.80 31.63
CA THR A 193 2.80 -3.23 32.44
C THR A 193 1.48 -3.97 32.24
N GLY A 194 1.35 -4.76 31.18
CA GLY A 194 0.10 -5.43 30.80
C GLY A 194 -0.98 -4.45 30.34
N THR A 195 -0.58 -3.27 29.85
CA THR A 195 -1.51 -2.20 29.45
C THR A 195 -1.48 -1.95 27.95
N THR A 196 -2.62 -1.56 27.39
CA THR A 196 -2.70 -1.07 26.02
C THR A 196 -2.23 0.38 25.93
N VAL A 197 -1.48 0.68 24.88
CA VAL A 197 -1.07 2.04 24.51
C VAL A 197 -2.14 2.61 23.59
N GLN A 198 -2.67 3.80 23.90
CA GLN A 198 -3.76 4.39 23.11
C GLN A 198 -3.26 4.92 21.77
N GLU A 199 -3.99 4.63 20.70
CA GLU A 199 -3.62 4.99 19.33
C GLU A 199 -4.82 5.51 18.54
N THR A 200 -4.55 6.49 17.68
CA THR A 200 -5.47 6.88 16.60
C THR A 200 -5.21 6.01 15.37
N LEU A 201 -6.23 5.81 14.53
CA LEU A 201 -6.15 4.94 13.36
C LEU A 201 -6.33 5.73 12.07
N GLN A 202 -5.54 5.39 11.06
CA GLN A 202 -5.66 5.97 9.73
C GLN A 202 -5.55 4.90 8.65
N GLY A 203 -6.67 4.60 8.01
CA GLY A 203 -6.71 3.71 6.86
C GLY A 203 -6.19 4.36 5.57
N ALA A 204 -6.41 3.66 4.47
CA ALA A 204 -6.16 4.11 3.12
C ALA A 204 -7.28 3.66 2.18
N THR A 205 -7.25 4.14 0.95
CA THR A 205 -8.12 3.65 -0.13
C THR A 205 -7.27 3.11 -1.26
N PHE A 206 -7.69 2.00 -1.85
CA PHE A 206 -7.15 1.44 -3.09
C PHE A 206 -8.21 1.55 -4.18
N THR A 207 -7.88 2.22 -5.29
CA THR A 207 -8.75 2.32 -6.46
C THR A 207 -8.22 1.45 -7.58
N PHE A 208 -9.08 0.62 -8.17
CA PHE A 208 -8.73 -0.19 -9.32
C PHE A 208 -8.76 0.64 -10.61
N ARG A 209 -7.69 0.56 -11.40
CA ARG A 209 -7.42 1.31 -12.62
C ARG A 209 -6.52 0.49 -13.53
N ASP A 210 -7.05 0.07 -14.66
CA ASP A 210 -6.34 -0.72 -15.66
C ASP A 210 -6.79 -0.35 -17.08
N PHE A 211 -6.16 -0.91 -18.10
CA PHE A 211 -6.68 -0.87 -19.46
C PHE A 211 -6.51 -2.23 -20.13
N SER A 212 -7.37 -2.53 -21.08
CA SER A 212 -7.17 -3.68 -21.98
C SER A 212 -6.59 -3.22 -23.30
N LEU A 213 -5.81 -4.11 -23.92
CA LEU A 213 -5.22 -3.93 -25.24
C LEU A 213 -5.63 -5.11 -26.11
N GLY A 214 -6.21 -4.83 -27.28
CA GLY A 214 -6.60 -5.83 -28.28
C GLY A 214 -6.11 -5.45 -29.67
N VAL A 215 -6.06 -6.41 -30.58
CA VAL A 215 -5.73 -6.19 -31.99
C VAL A 215 -6.63 -7.02 -32.90
N SER A 216 -7.10 -6.43 -34.00
CA SER A 216 -7.96 -7.11 -34.98
C SER A 216 -7.62 -6.69 -36.42
N PRO A 217 -7.52 -7.64 -37.37
CA PRO A 217 -7.51 -9.09 -37.13
C PRO A 217 -6.27 -9.54 -36.34
N ASP A 218 -6.39 -10.60 -35.54
CA ASP A 218 -5.27 -11.19 -34.77
C ASP A 218 -4.48 -12.23 -35.61
N PHE A 219 -4.93 -12.48 -36.83
CA PHE A 219 -4.32 -13.40 -37.76
C PHE A 219 -4.45 -12.91 -39.20
N GLN A 220 -3.39 -13.03 -39.98
CA GLN A 220 -3.47 -12.79 -41.42
C GLN A 220 -2.41 -13.54 -42.21
N ILE A 221 -2.77 -13.93 -43.43
CA ILE A 221 -1.83 -14.44 -44.45
C ILE A 221 -1.67 -13.34 -45.51
N ILE A 222 -0.43 -13.00 -45.83
CA ILE A 222 -0.09 -11.98 -46.83
C ILE A 222 0.99 -12.47 -47.77
N LYS A 223 1.05 -11.86 -48.95
CA LYS A 223 2.14 -12.06 -49.91
C LYS A 223 3.28 -11.08 -49.61
N LYS A 224 4.52 -11.46 -49.92
CA LYS A 224 5.67 -10.53 -49.90
C LYS A 224 5.38 -9.23 -50.68
N GLY A 225 5.89 -8.11 -50.18
CA GLY A 225 5.68 -6.80 -50.79
C GLY A 225 4.33 -6.15 -50.44
N SER A 226 3.59 -6.70 -49.49
CA SER A 226 2.29 -6.17 -49.03
C SER A 226 2.44 -5.34 -47.76
N SER A 227 1.47 -4.44 -47.54
CA SER A 227 1.40 -3.59 -46.36
C SER A 227 0.01 -3.65 -45.70
N PRO A 228 -0.37 -4.77 -45.05
CA PRO A 228 -1.64 -4.84 -44.32
C PRO A 228 -1.71 -3.86 -43.13
N THR A 229 -2.94 -3.53 -42.75
CA THR A 229 -3.25 -2.73 -41.57
C THR A 229 -4.11 -3.52 -40.59
N PHE A 230 -3.88 -3.29 -39.30
CA PHE A 230 -4.60 -3.88 -38.17
C PHE A 230 -5.07 -2.77 -37.23
N THR A 231 -6.23 -2.95 -36.61
CA THR A 231 -6.75 -2.02 -35.62
C THR A 231 -6.34 -2.50 -34.23
N VAL A 232 -5.54 -1.70 -33.53
CA VAL A 232 -5.23 -1.87 -32.11
C VAL A 232 -6.26 -1.08 -31.32
N THR A 233 -6.94 -1.72 -30.38
CA THR A 233 -7.96 -1.10 -29.54
C THR A 233 -7.49 -1.08 -28.09
N LEU A 234 -7.60 0.08 -27.46
CA LEU A 234 -7.37 0.28 -26.03
C LEU A 234 -8.71 0.60 -25.38
N THR A 235 -9.01 -0.04 -24.24
CA THR A 235 -10.24 0.23 -23.50
C THR A 235 -9.92 0.37 -22.02
N THR A 236 -10.40 1.43 -21.39
CA THR A 236 -10.20 1.64 -19.95
C THR A 236 -10.97 0.62 -19.12
N VAL A 237 -10.39 0.23 -17.98
CA VAL A 237 -10.95 -0.67 -16.97
C VAL A 237 -10.83 0.05 -15.62
N GLY A 238 -11.91 0.11 -14.84
CA GLY A 238 -11.95 0.99 -13.67
C GLY A 238 -11.77 2.47 -14.01
N ASP A 239 -11.19 3.23 -13.07
CA ASP A 239 -11.01 4.70 -13.20
C ASP A 239 -9.72 5.08 -13.95
N TYR A 240 -9.30 4.26 -14.91
CA TYR A 240 -8.05 4.48 -15.62
C TYR A 240 -8.05 5.77 -16.41
N SER A 241 -7.01 6.58 -16.19
CA SER A 241 -6.81 7.87 -16.84
C SER A 241 -5.32 8.14 -16.94
N ALA A 242 -4.77 7.96 -18.14
CA ALA A 242 -3.35 8.16 -18.43
C ALA A 242 -3.09 8.20 -19.95
N THR A 243 -1.88 8.62 -20.31
CA THR A 243 -1.37 8.48 -21.68
C THR A 243 -0.55 7.20 -21.81
N VAL A 244 -1.02 6.30 -22.67
CA VAL A 244 -0.38 5.02 -22.98
C VAL A 244 0.51 5.19 -24.21
N ARG A 245 1.79 4.84 -24.09
CA ARG A 245 2.72 4.73 -25.22
C ARG A 245 2.73 3.31 -25.76
N LEU A 246 2.54 3.17 -27.06
CA LEU A 246 2.50 1.92 -27.78
C LEU A 246 3.83 1.65 -28.51
N PHE A 247 4.22 0.39 -28.55
CA PHE A 247 5.36 -0.10 -29.32
C PHE A 247 5.11 -1.55 -29.76
N THR A 248 5.95 -2.05 -30.68
CA THR A 248 5.81 -3.39 -31.23
C THR A 248 7.15 -4.13 -31.27
N SER A 249 7.10 -5.44 -31.13
CA SER A 249 8.23 -6.35 -31.39
C SER A 249 7.78 -7.49 -32.29
N ILE A 250 8.68 -7.97 -33.16
CA ILE A 250 8.39 -9.05 -34.11
C ILE A 250 9.33 -10.22 -33.87
N SER A 251 8.79 -11.43 -33.83
CA SER A 251 9.54 -12.69 -33.66
C SER A 251 9.08 -13.73 -34.70
N PRO A 252 9.96 -14.62 -35.20
CA PRO A 252 11.40 -14.67 -34.95
C PRO A 252 12.16 -13.55 -35.68
N PHE A 253 13.35 -13.20 -35.18
CA PHE A 253 14.27 -12.35 -35.92
C PHE A 253 14.86 -13.12 -37.10
N THR A 254 14.65 -12.60 -38.32
CA THR A 254 15.18 -13.16 -39.56
C THR A 254 16.08 -12.14 -40.26
N THR A 255 16.84 -12.58 -41.26
CA THR A 255 17.72 -11.70 -42.07
C THR A 255 16.94 -10.56 -42.75
N HIS A 256 15.68 -10.82 -43.12
CA HIS A 256 14.76 -9.84 -43.70
C HIS A 256 13.41 -9.90 -42.98
N LEU A 257 13.34 -9.20 -41.85
CA LEU A 257 12.16 -9.08 -41.01
C LEU A 257 11.14 -8.11 -41.62
N PRO A 258 9.82 -8.33 -41.46
CA PRO A 258 8.82 -7.28 -41.66
C PRO A 258 9.11 -6.06 -40.77
N THR A 259 8.62 -4.89 -41.16
CA THR A 259 8.64 -3.68 -40.32
C THR A 259 7.22 -3.34 -39.87
N SER A 260 7.09 -2.70 -38.71
CA SER A 260 5.79 -2.26 -38.17
C SER A 260 5.81 -0.78 -37.79
N SER A 261 4.66 -0.12 -37.93
CA SER A 261 4.45 1.26 -37.48
C SER A 261 3.05 1.41 -36.88
N LEU A 262 2.93 2.18 -35.81
CA LEU A 262 1.66 2.48 -35.14
C LEU A 262 1.31 3.96 -35.32
N VAL A 263 0.06 4.26 -35.64
CA VAL A 263 -0.45 5.63 -35.74
C VAL A 263 -1.83 5.74 -35.08
N PRO A 264 -1.96 6.47 -33.95
CA PRO A 264 -0.91 7.12 -33.17
C PRO A 264 -0.08 6.15 -32.29
N MET A 265 1.18 6.49 -32.00
CA MET A 265 2.01 5.72 -31.04
C MET A 265 1.71 6.06 -29.58
N THR A 266 0.93 7.10 -29.31
CA THR A 266 0.54 7.52 -27.97
C THR A 266 -0.95 7.78 -27.94
N VAL A 267 -1.64 7.21 -26.98
CA VAL A 267 -3.10 7.29 -26.84
C VAL A 267 -3.42 7.76 -25.44
N THR A 268 -4.15 8.86 -25.32
CA THR A 268 -4.65 9.33 -24.02
C THR A 268 -6.02 8.72 -23.77
N LEU A 269 -6.16 8.05 -22.64
CA LEU A 269 -7.40 7.42 -22.20
C LEU A 269 -8.00 8.20 -21.03
N SER A 270 -9.31 8.38 -21.09
CA SER A 270 -10.13 8.91 -19.98
C SER A 270 -11.02 7.80 -19.41
N PRO A 271 -11.48 7.89 -18.15
CA PRO A 271 -12.33 6.87 -17.57
C PRO A 271 -13.57 6.58 -18.42
N GLY A 272 -13.83 5.31 -18.70
CA GLY A 272 -14.96 4.86 -19.53
C GLY A 272 -14.76 5.04 -21.04
N SER A 273 -13.55 5.33 -21.50
CA SER A 273 -13.26 5.54 -22.93
C SER A 273 -12.65 4.31 -23.60
N SER A 274 -12.79 4.28 -24.93
CA SER A 274 -12.04 3.39 -25.81
C SER A 274 -11.40 4.22 -26.91
N SER A 275 -10.19 3.85 -27.32
CA SER A 275 -9.41 4.54 -28.35
C SER A 275 -8.67 3.54 -29.22
N THR A 276 -8.28 3.95 -30.42
CA THR A 276 -7.65 3.06 -31.40
C THR A 276 -6.34 3.60 -31.94
N SER A 277 -5.48 2.68 -32.38
CA SER A 277 -4.27 2.95 -33.16
C SER A 277 -4.23 1.99 -34.35
N ILE A 278 -3.80 2.49 -35.51
CA ILE A 278 -3.60 1.66 -36.70
C ILE A 278 -2.18 1.13 -36.71
N LEU A 279 -2.05 -0.19 -36.70
CA LEU A 279 -0.80 -0.91 -36.93
C LEU A 279 -0.67 -1.22 -38.41
N THR A 280 0.34 -0.65 -39.07
CA THR A 280 0.73 -1.03 -40.43
C THR A 280 1.93 -1.95 -40.35
N VAL A 281 1.85 -3.11 -41.00
CA VAL A 281 2.99 -4.02 -41.14
C VAL A 281 3.42 -3.99 -42.60
N THR A 282 4.69 -3.75 -42.87
CA THR A 282 5.23 -3.67 -44.23
C THR A 282 6.18 -4.82 -44.48
N THR A 283 5.96 -5.52 -45.59
CA THR A 283 6.87 -6.53 -46.12
C THR A 283 7.44 -6.03 -47.45
N THR A 284 8.67 -6.43 -47.74
CA THR A 284 9.34 -6.19 -49.02
C THR A 284 9.39 -7.48 -49.82
N ARG A 285 9.93 -7.42 -51.05
CA ARG A 285 10.20 -8.64 -51.85
C ARG A 285 11.27 -9.54 -51.23
N SER A 286 12.16 -8.98 -50.40
CA SER A 286 13.20 -9.74 -49.71
C SER A 286 12.75 -10.30 -48.36
N THR A 287 11.62 -9.85 -47.80
CA THR A 287 11.09 -10.39 -46.54
C THR A 287 11.05 -11.92 -46.57
N THR A 288 11.55 -12.52 -45.50
CA THR A 288 11.64 -13.99 -45.40
C THR A 288 10.23 -14.57 -45.29
N VAL A 289 9.95 -15.65 -46.05
CA VAL A 289 8.67 -16.38 -45.93
C VAL A 289 8.63 -17.05 -44.57
N GLY A 290 7.47 -17.04 -43.93
CA GLY A 290 7.28 -17.75 -42.68
C GLY A 290 6.22 -17.14 -41.79
N ARG A 291 6.12 -17.70 -40.59
CA ARG A 291 5.25 -17.25 -39.52
C ARG A 291 5.98 -16.22 -38.67
N TYR A 292 5.35 -15.07 -38.48
CA TYR A 292 5.76 -14.02 -37.56
C TYR A 292 4.70 -13.83 -36.48
N VAL A 293 5.14 -13.63 -35.25
CA VAL A 293 4.31 -13.14 -34.15
C VAL A 293 4.70 -11.70 -33.90
N ILE A 294 3.73 -10.81 -34.00
CA ILE A 294 3.90 -9.38 -33.72
C ILE A 294 3.22 -9.11 -32.39
N THR A 295 4.01 -8.74 -31.39
CA THR A 295 3.52 -8.33 -30.07
C THR A 295 3.44 -6.81 -30.04
N ILE A 296 2.25 -6.30 -29.72
CA ILE A 296 1.98 -4.89 -29.44
C ILE A 296 1.94 -4.74 -27.94
N SER A 297 2.67 -3.75 -27.41
CA SER A 297 2.69 -3.43 -25.98
C SER A 297 2.32 -1.97 -25.78
N GLY A 298 1.49 -1.71 -24.78
CA GLY A 298 1.14 -0.37 -24.31
C GLY A 298 1.61 -0.20 -22.88
N THR A 299 2.23 0.94 -22.57
CA THR A 299 2.64 1.29 -21.19
C THR A 299 2.45 2.76 -20.87
N ASP A 300 2.06 3.06 -19.64
CA ASP A 300 2.07 4.42 -19.05
C ASP A 300 3.29 4.66 -18.14
N GLY A 301 4.22 3.70 -18.08
CA GLY A 301 5.39 3.70 -17.19
C GLY A 301 5.18 2.92 -15.88
N VAL A 302 3.95 2.57 -15.54
CA VAL A 302 3.59 1.80 -14.33
C VAL A 302 2.91 0.48 -14.68
N LEU A 303 1.99 0.50 -15.65
CA LEU A 303 1.24 -0.63 -16.16
C LEU A 303 1.71 -0.98 -17.58
N THR A 304 1.80 -2.28 -17.87
CA THR A 304 2.09 -2.76 -19.22
C THR A 304 1.10 -3.82 -19.67
N ARG A 305 0.45 -3.59 -20.81
CA ARG A 305 -0.52 -4.53 -21.41
C ARG A 305 -0.09 -4.86 -22.82
N SER A 306 -0.28 -6.12 -23.22
CA SER A 306 0.16 -6.58 -24.54
C SER A 306 -0.94 -7.36 -25.27
N ALA A 307 -0.96 -7.22 -26.58
CA ALA A 307 -1.75 -8.01 -27.51
C ALA A 307 -0.82 -8.57 -28.58
N SER A 308 -1.18 -9.70 -29.18
CA SER A 308 -0.35 -10.33 -30.21
C SER A 308 -1.18 -10.73 -31.40
N LEU A 309 -0.62 -10.54 -32.60
CA LEU A 309 -1.17 -11.09 -33.83
C LEU A 309 -0.17 -12.00 -34.53
N THR A 310 -0.67 -12.96 -35.29
CA THR A 310 0.13 -13.89 -36.10
C THR A 310 0.03 -13.53 -37.58
N LEU A 311 1.17 -13.30 -38.22
CA LEU A 311 1.28 -12.97 -39.63
C LEU A 311 2.03 -14.07 -40.38
N PHE A 312 1.40 -14.64 -41.40
CA PHE A 312 2.07 -15.54 -42.34
C PHE A 312 2.45 -14.78 -43.60
N VAL A 313 3.73 -14.77 -43.93
CA VAL A 313 4.25 -14.18 -45.16
C VAL A 313 4.54 -15.30 -46.14
N GLU A 314 3.87 -15.28 -47.29
CA GLU A 314 4.00 -16.27 -48.34
C GLU A 314 4.61 -15.67 -49.61
N ASN A 315 5.06 -16.55 -50.50
CA ASN A 315 5.45 -16.14 -51.85
C ASN A 315 4.23 -15.65 -52.64
N ARG A 316 4.51 -14.98 -53.75
CA ARG A 316 3.48 -14.37 -54.59
C ARG A 316 2.64 -15.41 -55.34
#